data_AF-A0A106BXU5-F1
#
_entry.id   AF-A0A106BXU5-F1
#
_cell.length_a   1.000
_cell.length_b   1.000
_cell.length_c   1.000
_cell.angle_alpha   90.00
_cell.angle_beta   90.00
_cell.angle_gamma   90.00
#
_symmetry.space_group_name_H-M   'P 1'
#
loop_
_entity.id
_entity.type
_entity.pdbx_description
1 polymer ?
#
loop_
_entity_poly.entity_id
_entity_poly.type
_entity_poly.pdbx_seq_one_letter_code
_entity_poly.pdbx_strand_id
1 'polypeptide(L)'
;MNNTFNVKQFIVVMLLTSIWINIAEVARAMLVAFPMMEAFYAGKLAVGPMALSNALIWILWDTMLTSTLVFVYWLCAQSFGHNAKSIVISATVTCIATLGVFWVGSVNSGLGTWQMAYILVPIAWVEMIIGAFLASKLYARYG
;
A
#
# COMPACT_ATOMS: atom_id res chain seq x y z
N MET A 1 2.28 -24.15 8.31
CA MET A 1 2.34 -23.95 9.78
C MET A 1 0.90 -23.90 10.27
N ASN A 2 0.55 -24.54 11.38
CA ASN A 2 -0.75 -24.33 12.03
C ASN A 2 -0.50 -23.34 13.19
N ASN A 3 -0.13 -22.10 12.87
CA ASN A 3 0.09 -21.09 13.91
C ASN A 3 -1.22 -20.34 14.13
N THR A 4 -1.73 -20.34 15.35
CA THR A 4 -2.94 -19.60 15.71
C THR A 4 -2.68 -18.09 15.54
N PHE A 5 -3.68 -17.36 15.04
CA PHE A 5 -3.53 -15.92 14.82
C PHE A 5 -3.30 -15.19 16.14
N ASN A 6 -2.14 -14.56 16.31
CA ASN A 6 -1.80 -13.77 17.48
C ASN A 6 -2.01 -12.28 17.18
N VAL A 7 -3.06 -11.69 17.77
CA VAL A 7 -3.44 -10.28 17.57
C VAL A 7 -2.33 -9.32 17.99
N LYS A 8 -1.67 -9.58 19.12
CA LYS A 8 -0.58 -8.72 19.62
C LYS A 8 0.59 -8.72 18.65
N GLN A 9 0.98 -9.90 18.16
CA GLN A 9 2.04 -10.05 17.16
C GLN A 9 1.67 -9.33 15.85
N PHE A 10 0.44 -9.53 15.37
CA PHE A 10 -0.07 -8.85 14.18
C PHE A 10 0.02 -7.32 14.31
N ILE A 11 -0.43 -6.76 15.44
CA ILE A 11 -0.36 -5.31 15.68
C ILE A 11 1.09 -4.81 15.66
N VAL A 12 2.02 -5.51 16.32
CA VAL A 12 3.43 -5.12 16.33
C VAL A 12 4.04 -5.16 14.92
N VAL A 13 3.81 -6.24 14.16
CA VAL A 13 4.30 -6.36 12.79
C VAL A 13 3.69 -5.29 11.89
N MET A 14 2.39 -5.02 12.04
CA MET A 14 1.67 -3.98 11.30
C MET A 14 2.26 -2.59 11.57
N LEU A 15 2.43 -2.20 12.84
CA LEU A 15 2.98 -0.89 13.20
C LEU A 15 4.44 -0.70 12.74
N LEU A 16 5.25 -1.76 12.72
CA LEU A 16 6.62 -1.67 12.23
C LEU A 16 6.67 -1.64 10.70
N THR A 17 5.77 -2.36 10.02
CA THR A 17 5.67 -2.34 8.55
C THR A 17 5.10 -1.01 8.07
N SER A 18 4.21 -0.36 8.84
CA SER A 18 3.57 0.89 8.44
C SER A 18 4.56 2.05 8.31
N ILE A 19 5.68 2.02 9.03
CA ILE A 19 6.76 3.00 8.89
C ILE A 19 7.24 3.05 7.44
N TRP A 20 7.51 1.88 6.84
CA TRP A 20 7.92 1.81 5.44
C TRP A 20 6.82 2.24 4.49
N ILE A 21 5.60 1.72 4.68
CA ILE A 21 4.47 2.00 3.80
C ILE A 21 4.17 3.50 3.76
N ASN A 22 4.15 4.18 4.91
CA ASN A 22 3.94 5.62 5.01
C ASN A 22 5.05 6.42 4.31
N ILE A 23 6.33 6.09 4.57
CA ILE A 23 7.46 6.78 3.91
C ILE A 23 7.39 6.61 2.39
N ALA A 24 7.17 5.38 1.93
CA ALA A 24 7.09 5.06 0.51
C ALA A 24 5.92 5.78 -0.17
N GLU A 25 4.74 5.76 0.48
CA GLU A 25 3.55 6.40 -0.06
C GLU A 25 3.68 7.91 -0.12
N VAL A 26 4.19 8.56 0.94
CA VAL A 26 4.45 10.00 0.93
C VAL A 26 5.47 10.36 -0.14
N ALA A 27 6.53 9.57 -0.30
CA ALA A 27 7.53 9.80 -1.34
C ALA A 27 6.91 9.70 -2.75
N ARG A 28 6.17 8.63 -3.06
CA ARG A 28 5.50 8.48 -4.36
C ARG A 28 4.45 9.55 -4.59
N ALA A 29 3.71 9.95 -3.56
CA ALA A 29 2.69 10.98 -3.70
C ALA A 29 3.32 12.35 -4.00
N MET A 30 4.33 12.76 -3.24
CA MET A 30 4.97 14.07 -3.40
C MET A 30 5.82 14.15 -4.68
N LEU A 31 6.55 13.08 -5.01
CA LEU A 31 7.52 13.09 -6.11
C LEU A 31 6.93 12.71 -7.46
N VAL A 32 5.79 11.99 -7.47
CA VAL A 32 5.21 11.45 -8.72
C VAL A 32 3.73 11.78 -8.84
N ALA A 33 2.89 11.40 -7.87
CA ALA A 33 1.44 11.50 -8.03
C ALA A 33 0.95 12.95 -8.09
N PHE A 34 1.35 13.80 -7.16
CA PHE A 34 0.93 15.20 -7.11
C PHE A 34 1.38 16.00 -8.33
N PRO A 35 2.65 15.95 -8.78
CA PRO A 35 3.05 16.59 -10.03
C PRO A 35 2.20 16.17 -11.24
N MET A 36 1.88 14.87 -11.35
CA MET A 36 1.03 14.37 -12.44
C MET A 36 -0.42 14.87 -12.32
N MET A 37 -0.97 14.88 -11.11
CA MET A 37 -2.34 15.34 -10.85
C MET A 37 -2.48 16.85 -11.06
N GLU A 38 -1.50 17.64 -10.64
CA GLU A 38 -1.44 19.08 -10.91
C GLU A 38 -1.40 19.36 -12.42
N ALA A 39 -0.58 18.64 -13.18
CA ALA A 39 -0.54 18.77 -14.63
C ALA A 39 -1.88 18.39 -15.29
N PHE A 40 -2.57 17.38 -14.76
CA PHE A 40 -3.87 16.93 -15.29
C PHE A 40 -5.02 17.89 -14.97
N TYR A 41 -5.03 18.46 -13.76
CA TYR A 41 -6.04 19.42 -13.33
C TYR A 41 -5.68 20.86 -13.64
N ALA A 42 -4.55 21.12 -14.29
CA ALA A 42 -4.07 22.46 -14.62
C ALA A 42 -5.20 23.32 -15.23
N GLY A 43 -5.63 24.34 -14.48
CA GLY A 43 -6.68 25.29 -14.86
C GLY A 43 -8.13 24.84 -14.61
N LYS A 44 -8.37 23.66 -14.00
CA LYS A 44 -9.72 23.11 -13.76
C LYS A 44 -10.07 22.97 -12.29
N LEU A 45 -9.13 22.54 -11.46
CA LEU A 45 -9.32 22.35 -10.02
C LEU A 45 -8.03 22.67 -9.28
N ALA A 46 -8.14 23.33 -8.13
CA ALA A 46 -7.02 23.41 -7.20
C ALA A 46 -6.79 22.01 -6.62
N VAL A 47 -5.62 21.42 -6.89
CA VAL A 47 -5.17 20.22 -6.17
C VAL A 47 -5.01 20.65 -4.71
N GLY A 48 -5.88 20.12 -3.86
CA GLY A 48 -6.23 20.75 -2.59
C GLY A 48 -5.04 20.91 -1.63
N PRO A 49 -5.04 21.97 -0.80
CA PRO A 49 -4.01 22.15 0.23
C PRO A 49 -3.97 20.95 1.18
N MET A 50 -2.81 20.66 1.77
CA MET A 50 -2.68 19.70 2.88
C MET A 50 -3.39 20.25 4.14
N ALA A 51 -4.72 20.26 4.11
CA ALA A 51 -5.55 20.52 5.28
C ALA A 51 -5.43 19.34 6.26
N LEU A 52 -5.62 19.61 7.54
CA LEU A 52 -5.58 18.59 8.59
C LEU A 52 -6.52 17.40 8.30
N SER A 53 -7.68 17.66 7.71
CA SER A 53 -8.62 16.62 7.27
C SER A 53 -8.02 15.66 6.25
N ASN A 54 -7.24 16.16 5.30
CA ASN A 54 -6.61 15.35 4.26
C ASN A 54 -5.50 14.48 4.86
N ALA A 55 -4.72 15.03 5.81
CA ALA A 55 -3.71 14.27 6.53
C ALA A 55 -4.31 13.12 7.36
N LEU A 56 -5.46 13.34 8.01
CA LEU A 56 -6.17 12.29 8.77
C LEU A 56 -6.68 11.16 7.88
N ILE A 57 -7.27 11.51 6.73
CA ILE A 57 -7.71 10.52 5.73
C ILE A 57 -6.51 9.72 5.22
N TRP A 58 -5.36 10.36 5.04
CA TRP A 58 -4.13 9.69 4.63
C TRP A 58 -3.64 8.67 5.64
N ILE A 59 -3.58 9.04 6.93
CA ILE A 59 -3.18 8.11 7.99
C ILE A 59 -4.12 6.90 8.02
N LEU A 60 -5.43 7.13 7.85
CA LEU A 60 -6.41 6.05 7.79
C LEU A 60 -6.15 5.13 6.58
N TRP A 61 -5.89 5.72 5.42
CA TRP A 61 -5.55 4.99 4.20
C TRP A 61 -4.29 4.13 4.37
N ASP A 62 -3.19 4.69 4.89
CA ASP A 62 -1.94 3.96 5.11
C ASP A 62 -2.11 2.80 6.10
N THR A 63 -2.95 3.03 7.12
CA THR A 63 -3.29 2.01 8.11
C THR A 63 -4.07 0.87 7.46
N MET A 64 -5.05 1.17 6.61
CA MET A 64 -5.79 0.18 5.84
C MET A 64 -4.88 -0.61 4.89
N LEU A 65 -3.99 0.08 4.19
CA LEU A 65 -3.06 -0.53 3.24
C LEU A 65 -2.10 -1.48 3.96
N THR A 66 -1.48 -1.02 5.04
CA THR A 66 -0.52 -1.83 5.81
C THR A 66 -1.18 -2.99 6.51
N SER A 67 -2.31 -2.78 7.19
CA SER A 67 -3.03 -3.86 7.89
C SER A 67 -3.49 -4.94 6.92
N THR A 68 -3.98 -4.55 5.74
CA THR A 68 -4.33 -5.49 4.67
C THR A 68 -3.10 -6.26 4.18
N LEU A 69 -2.01 -5.57 3.88
CA LEU A 69 -0.77 -6.21 3.40
C LEU A 69 -0.24 -7.25 4.39
N VAL A 70 -0.15 -6.87 5.67
CA VAL A 70 0.37 -7.75 6.73
C VAL A 70 -0.56 -8.93 6.98
N PHE A 71 -1.88 -8.71 6.94
CA PHE A 71 -2.85 -9.78 7.11
C PHE A 71 -2.84 -10.77 5.95
N VAL A 72 -2.83 -10.28 4.71
CA VAL A 72 -2.73 -11.13 3.51
C VAL A 72 -1.39 -11.87 3.47
N TYR A 73 -0.28 -11.22 3.86
CA TYR A 73 1.00 -11.91 4.00
C TYR A 73 0.91 -13.05 5.03
N TRP A 74 0.30 -12.82 6.19
CA TRP A 74 0.12 -13.87 7.20
C TRP A 74 -0.68 -15.06 6.65
N LEU A 75 -1.79 -14.82 5.94
CA LEU A 75 -2.57 -15.88 5.28
C LEU A 75 -1.76 -16.66 4.24
N CYS A 76 -0.98 -15.96 3.42
CA CYS A 76 -0.08 -16.58 2.45
C CYS A 76 0.99 -17.41 3.15
N ALA A 77 1.56 -16.92 4.24
CA ALA A 77 2.58 -17.63 5.02
C ALA A 77 2.02 -18.89 5.70
N GLN A 78 0.76 -18.90 6.14
CA GLN A 78 0.11 -20.13 6.63
C GLN A 78 -0.01 -21.19 5.52
N SER A 79 -0.36 -20.77 4.31
CA SER A 79 -0.66 -21.65 3.17
C SER A 79 0.58 -22.13 2.42
N PHE A 80 1.55 -21.24 2.19
CA PHE A 80 2.72 -21.48 1.35
C PHE A 80 4.04 -21.48 2.15
N GLY A 81 4.01 -21.12 3.43
CA GLY A 81 5.21 -20.95 4.26
C GLY A 81 5.86 -19.57 4.14
N HIS A 82 6.91 -19.34 4.94
CA HIS A 82 7.68 -18.09 4.95
C HIS A 82 8.69 -18.06 3.80
N ASN A 83 8.25 -17.71 2.59
CA ASN A 83 9.09 -17.67 1.39
C ASN A 83 8.75 -16.51 0.46
N ALA A 84 9.55 -16.36 -0.61
CA ALA A 84 9.37 -15.31 -1.62
C ALA A 84 8.01 -15.38 -2.31
N LYS A 85 7.42 -16.57 -2.46
CA LYS A 85 6.09 -16.74 -3.06
C LYS A 85 5.02 -16.05 -2.21
N SER A 86 5.05 -16.23 -0.89
CA SER A 86 4.13 -15.54 0.03
C SER A 86 4.26 -14.02 -0.05
N ILE A 87 5.49 -13.51 -0.14
CA ILE A 87 5.76 -12.06 -0.28
C ILE A 87 5.16 -11.51 -1.58
N VAL A 88 5.46 -12.14 -2.72
CA VAL A 88 5.02 -11.66 -4.04
C VAL A 88 3.50 -11.75 -4.17
N ILE A 89 2.90 -12.86 -3.74
CA ILE A 89 1.43 -13.02 -3.82
C ILE A 89 0.73 -12.00 -2.93
N SER A 90 1.16 -11.84 -1.67
CA SER A 90 0.50 -10.88 -0.77
C SER A 90 0.62 -9.46 -1.28
N ALA A 91 1.82 -9.04 -1.71
CA ALA A 91 2.03 -7.71 -2.27
C ALA A 91 1.19 -7.46 -3.52
N THR A 92 1.14 -8.44 -4.43
CA THR A 92 0.39 -8.32 -5.69
C THR A 92 -1.12 -8.25 -5.44
N VAL A 93 -1.65 -9.15 -4.61
CA VAL A 93 -3.09 -9.17 -4.28
C VAL A 93 -3.50 -7.89 -3.57
N THR A 94 -2.73 -7.45 -2.57
CA THR A 94 -3.01 -6.20 -1.87
C THR A 94 -2.94 -5.01 -2.83
N CYS A 95 -1.88 -4.89 -3.64
CA CYS A 95 -1.71 -3.79 -4.58
C CYS A 95 -2.86 -3.70 -5.59
N ILE A 96 -3.27 -4.84 -6.19
CA ILE A 96 -4.36 -4.86 -7.16
C ILE A 96 -5.69 -4.51 -6.47
N ALA A 97 -5.98 -5.10 -5.31
CA ALA A 97 -7.24 -4.90 -4.60
C ALA A 97 -7.42 -3.47 -4.07
N THR A 98 -6.33 -2.77 -3.74
CA THR A 98 -6.40 -1.38 -3.25
C THR A 98 -6.13 -0.39 -4.39
N LEU A 99 -4.88 -0.28 -4.81
CA LEU A 99 -4.40 0.73 -5.74
C LEU A 99 -4.80 0.42 -7.18
N GLY A 100 -4.83 -0.85 -7.58
CA GLY A 100 -5.31 -1.26 -8.89
C GLY A 100 -6.78 -0.86 -9.09
N VAL A 101 -7.65 -1.24 -8.17
CA VAL A 101 -9.07 -0.85 -8.17
C VAL A 101 -9.23 0.67 -8.10
N PHE A 102 -8.50 1.35 -7.22
CA PHE A 102 -8.53 2.81 -7.10
C PHE A 102 -8.20 3.51 -8.42
N TRP A 103 -7.12 3.10 -9.10
CA TRP A 103 -6.72 3.72 -10.37
C TRP A 103 -7.66 3.38 -11.52
N VAL A 104 -8.15 2.15 -11.61
CA VAL A 104 -9.17 1.79 -12.61
C VAL A 104 -10.44 2.63 -12.42
N GLY A 105 -10.91 2.77 -11.18
CA GLY A 105 -12.07 3.61 -10.86
C GLY A 105 -11.83 5.09 -11.18
N SER A 106 -10.65 5.60 -10.85
CA SER A 106 -10.26 7.00 -11.12
C SER A 106 -10.25 7.29 -12.61
N VAL A 107 -9.67 6.41 -13.43
CA VAL A 107 -9.65 6.57 -14.89
C VAL A 107 -11.06 6.48 -15.47
N ASN A 108 -11.84 5.49 -15.07
CA ASN A 108 -13.21 5.31 -15.57
C ASN A 108 -14.15 6.48 -15.19
N SER A 109 -13.86 7.18 -14.10
CA SER A 109 -14.64 8.35 -13.64
C SER A 109 -14.12 9.67 -14.21
N GLY A 110 -13.10 9.65 -15.07
CA GLY A 110 -12.48 10.86 -15.63
C GLY A 110 -11.63 11.67 -14.63
N LEU A 111 -11.26 11.07 -13.51
CA LEU A 111 -10.47 11.68 -12.43
C LEU A 111 -8.96 11.40 -12.55
N GLY A 112 -8.55 10.66 -13.58
CA GLY A 112 -7.16 10.35 -13.89
C GLY A 112 -7.01 9.76 -15.29
N THR A 113 -5.76 9.45 -15.66
CA THR A 113 -5.44 8.87 -16.98
C THR A 113 -4.82 7.48 -16.84
N TRP A 114 -4.93 6.65 -17.88
CA TRP A 114 -4.22 5.37 -17.93
C TRP A 114 -2.71 5.53 -17.80
N GLN A 115 -2.15 6.64 -18.29
CA GLN A 115 -0.72 6.95 -18.12
C GLN A 115 -0.34 7.09 -16.63
N MET A 116 -1.16 7.77 -15.82
CA MET A 116 -0.97 7.84 -14.37
C MET A 116 -1.03 6.46 -13.73
N ALA A 117 -2.03 5.66 -14.07
CA ALA A 117 -2.18 4.30 -13.54
C ALA A 117 -0.96 3.43 -13.87
N TYR A 118 -0.48 3.45 -15.13
CA TYR A 118 0.68 2.67 -15.57
C TYR A 118 2.01 3.12 -14.95
N ILE A 119 2.09 4.33 -14.41
CA ILE A 119 3.28 4.82 -13.69
C ILE A 119 3.15 4.53 -12.20
N LEU A 120 2.02 4.87 -11.60
CA LEU A 120 1.85 4.86 -10.15
C LEU A 120 1.62 3.45 -9.58
N VAL A 121 0.88 2.59 -10.29
CA VAL A 121 0.59 1.23 -9.81
C VAL A 121 1.87 0.37 -9.74
N PRO A 122 2.76 0.34 -10.75
CA PRO A 122 3.99 -0.44 -10.65
C PRO A 122 4.94 0.03 -9.54
N ILE A 123 5.07 1.35 -9.33
CA ILE A 123 5.87 1.88 -8.23
C ILE A 123 5.29 1.39 -6.91
N ALA A 124 3.99 1.55 -6.71
CA ALA A 124 3.34 1.11 -5.49
C ALA A 124 3.40 -0.40 -5.27
N TRP A 125 3.38 -1.20 -6.33
CA TRP A 125 3.56 -2.64 -6.24
C TRP A 125 4.94 -3.00 -5.68
N VAL A 126 6.00 -2.32 -6.12
CA VAL A 126 7.35 -2.50 -5.56
C VAL A 126 7.39 -2.10 -4.08
N GLU A 127 6.73 -1.01 -3.71
CA GLU A 127 6.60 -0.59 -2.30
C GLU A 127 5.91 -1.68 -1.45
N MET A 128 4.85 -2.30 -1.98
CA MET A 128 4.15 -3.41 -1.32
C MET A 128 5.03 -4.66 -1.20
N ILE A 129 5.87 -4.97 -2.21
CA ILE A 129 6.83 -6.08 -2.13
C ILE A 129 7.80 -5.86 -0.97
N ILE A 130 8.35 -4.65 -0.85
CA ILE A 130 9.28 -4.31 0.24
C ILE A 130 8.54 -4.37 1.59
N GLY A 131 7.31 -3.87 1.67
CA GLY A 131 6.47 -3.98 2.86
C GLY A 131 6.20 -5.43 3.28
N ALA A 132 5.84 -6.30 2.34
CA ALA A 132 5.61 -7.72 2.60
C ALA A 132 6.91 -8.44 2.99
N PHE A 133 8.05 -8.05 2.42
CA PHE A 133 9.36 -8.55 2.83
C PHE A 133 9.69 -8.15 4.28
N LEU A 134 9.43 -6.90 4.68
CA LEU A 134 9.60 -6.45 6.05
C LEU A 134 8.68 -7.23 7.00
N ALA A 135 7.40 -7.36 6.66
CA ALA A 135 6.45 -8.16 7.42
C ALA A 135 6.94 -9.61 7.59
N SER A 136 7.50 -10.21 6.54
CA SER A 136 8.10 -11.54 6.59
C SER A 136 9.24 -11.65 7.61
N LYS A 137 10.17 -10.70 7.59
CA LYS A 137 11.30 -10.66 8.54
C LYS A 137 10.85 -10.42 9.98
N LEU A 138 9.85 -9.55 10.17
CA LEU A 138 9.30 -9.25 11.48
C LEU A 138 8.55 -10.45 12.07
N TYR A 139 7.74 -11.15 11.27
CA TYR A 139 7.09 -12.39 11.70
C TYR A 139 8.09 -13.50 12.04
N ALA A 140 9.20 -13.60 11.32
CA ALA A 140 10.25 -14.57 11.65
C ALA A 140 11.00 -14.23 12.97
N ARG A 141 11.01 -12.96 13.37
CA ARG A 141 11.68 -12.50 14.60
C ARG A 141 10.78 -12.56 15.83
N TYR A 142 9.49 -12.28 15.66
CA TYR A 142 8.51 -12.20 16.75
C TYR A 142 7.56 -13.41 16.80
N GLY A 143 7.81 -14.46 16.01
CA GLY A 143 6.97 -15.65 15.87
C GLY A 143 7.56 -16.91 16.43
#